data_AF-A0A0C1HH67-F1
#
_entry.id   AF-A0A0C1HH67-F1
#
_cell.length_a   1.000
_cell.length_b   1.000
_cell.length_c   1.000
_cell.angle_alpha   90.00
_cell.angle_beta   90.00
_cell.angle_gamma   90.00
#
_symmetry.space_group_name_H-M   'P 1'
#
loop_
_entity.id
_entity.type
_entity.pdbx_description
1 polymer ?
#
loop_
_entity_poly.entity_id
_entity_poly.type
_entity_poly.pdbx_seq_one_letter_code
_entity_poly.pdbx_strand_id
1 'polypeptide(L)'
;MENLLQVDAKVKYALDFMESSLAQSGAPHFKAFWEVRNICLQLFKENLSPLVRTQLWTKYSELSKEARRLKEMLDEQSSFAAEQIEIAIVALENDIKLFEEQVTKIANPDLGPIPTRLSVKALFYQDTQKRLNLLNVQASRVNALRKELIKTDMRVRQKNKFFQRLSEIGDQVFPLRKELIKEVSQTFSDDVEAFIEDSFKGNFDDSLFALREEIKDLQGIAKVLTLNTHAFTHTRMRLSECWDKIKLAEKERKKERAQLKATFKQNFYLVQAKIHELKKQYESSELSDDQAYKHLDEISKFMRNVELGRDEIKALRSEMFAVKDQILEKQKAQEQVRLQHEQEKEKQRKAKIEEVKNEIEQLGNNARSLEAQELATARDELAQKIQNSSFNKFEKQEVERLYKSLRSLITDVLSDKEEQALLSLSEDDRQSIEQLREVLKQRKERRQAIKAQLESLRKAGGVSGLDFEKAMNNNELIKSEKERLEKINQGIQEIENKIVQFQKKK
;
A
#
# COMPACT_ATOMS: atom_id res chain seq x y z
N MET A 1 -27.70 66.91 102.65
CA MET A 1 -26.51 66.43 101.91
C MET A 1 -26.80 65.17 101.11
N GLU A 2 -27.58 64.21 101.60
CA GLU A 2 -27.94 62.98 100.85
C GLU A 2 -28.64 63.24 99.51
N ASN A 3 -29.59 64.18 99.43
CA ASN A 3 -30.25 64.51 98.16
C ASN A 3 -29.29 65.09 97.10
N LEU A 4 -28.24 65.81 97.50
CA LEU A 4 -27.23 66.36 96.57
C LEU A 4 -26.35 65.25 95.97
N LEU A 5 -25.93 64.30 96.82
CA LEU A 5 -25.14 63.13 96.40
C LEU A 5 -25.93 62.20 95.46
N GLN A 6 -27.24 62.12 95.65
CA GLN A 6 -28.12 61.31 94.80
C GLN A 6 -28.30 61.91 93.40
N VAL A 7 -28.37 63.23 93.27
CA VAL A 7 -28.46 63.92 91.97
C VAL A 7 -27.14 63.85 91.21
N ASP A 8 -26.00 64.04 91.90
CA ASP A 8 -24.66 63.89 91.31
C ASP A 8 -24.45 62.49 90.71
N ALA A 9 -24.89 61.44 91.43
CA ALA A 9 -24.80 60.05 90.96
C ALA A 9 -25.69 59.79 89.74
N LYS A 10 -26.89 60.37 89.69
CA LYS A 10 -27.81 60.26 88.54
C LYS A 10 -27.27 60.96 87.30
N VAL A 11 -26.68 62.15 87.44
CA VAL A 11 -26.05 62.87 86.33
C VAL A 11 -24.86 62.08 85.79
N LYS A 12 -24.00 61.54 86.67
CA LYS A 12 -22.87 60.69 86.26
C LYS A 12 -23.34 59.44 85.50
N TYR A 13 -24.32 58.73 86.03
CA TYR A 13 -24.90 57.56 85.36
C TYR A 13 -25.47 57.91 83.97
N ALA A 14 -26.16 59.03 83.83
CA ALA A 14 -26.67 59.49 82.54
C ALA A 14 -25.54 59.83 81.55
N LEU A 15 -24.44 60.42 82.02
CA LEU A 15 -23.27 60.72 81.19
C LEU A 15 -22.51 59.47 80.76
N ASP A 16 -22.35 58.49 81.66
CA ASP A 16 -21.70 57.22 81.32
C ASP A 16 -22.58 56.40 80.35
N PHE A 17 -23.91 56.49 80.47
CA PHE A 17 -24.83 55.91 79.49
C PHE A 17 -24.73 56.62 78.12
N MET A 18 -24.65 57.95 78.10
CA MET A 18 -24.41 58.73 76.88
C MET A 18 -23.09 58.34 76.21
N GLU A 19 -22.02 58.20 76.99
CA GLU A 19 -20.70 57.76 76.52
C GLU A 19 -20.75 56.34 75.95
N SER A 20 -21.37 55.40 76.67
CA SER A 20 -21.56 54.03 76.20
C SER A 20 -22.40 53.93 74.92
N SER A 21 -23.34 54.85 74.72
CA SER A 21 -24.19 54.91 73.51
C SER A 21 -23.42 55.38 72.27
N LEU A 22 -22.33 56.14 72.46
CA LEU A 22 -21.43 56.58 71.39
C LEU A 22 -20.30 55.58 71.14
N ALA A 23 -19.82 54.88 72.18
CA ALA A 23 -18.69 53.95 72.11
C ALA A 23 -19.03 52.56 71.53
N GLN A 24 -20.27 52.31 71.11
CA GLN A 24 -20.66 51.03 70.52
C GLN A 24 -19.97 50.81 69.15
N SER A 25 -19.46 49.59 68.96
CA SER A 25 -18.91 49.16 67.66
C SER A 25 -20.05 49.04 66.64
N GLY A 26 -20.10 49.95 65.67
CA GLY A 26 -21.13 50.01 64.62
C GLY A 26 -21.79 51.38 64.52
N ALA A 27 -23.09 51.41 64.24
CA ALA A 27 -23.87 52.65 64.21
C ALA A 27 -24.26 53.06 65.65
N PRO A 28 -23.82 54.24 66.15
CA PRO A 28 -24.15 54.71 67.49
C PRO A 28 -25.67 54.81 67.70
N HIS A 29 -26.13 54.50 68.91
CA HIS A 29 -27.55 54.62 69.26
C HIS A 29 -27.96 56.08 69.52
N PHE A 30 -27.96 56.90 68.47
CA PHE A 30 -28.27 58.33 68.57
C PHE A 30 -29.63 58.61 69.22
N LYS A 31 -30.65 57.78 68.97
CA LYS A 31 -31.98 57.97 69.59
C LYS A 31 -31.92 57.93 71.12
N ALA A 32 -31.31 56.88 71.66
CA ALA A 32 -31.12 56.72 73.11
C ALA A 32 -30.20 57.83 73.67
N PHE A 33 -29.15 58.19 72.94
CA PHE A 33 -28.27 59.31 73.30
C PHE A 33 -29.03 60.63 73.44
N TRP A 34 -29.86 61.00 72.46
CA TRP A 34 -30.61 62.27 72.48
C TRP A 34 -31.71 62.28 73.55
N GLU A 35 -32.34 61.14 73.82
CA GLU A 35 -33.31 60.99 74.93
C GLU A 35 -32.63 61.18 76.28
N VAL A 36 -31.49 60.52 76.51
CA VAL A 36 -30.74 60.62 77.77
C VAL A 36 -30.10 62.01 77.92
N ARG A 37 -29.67 62.64 76.83
CA ARG A 37 -29.22 64.04 76.82
C ARG A 37 -30.29 64.98 77.37
N ASN A 38 -31.55 64.81 76.96
CA ASN A 38 -32.67 65.63 77.44
C ASN A 38 -32.94 65.40 78.94
N ILE A 39 -32.86 64.13 79.39
CA ILE A 39 -33.00 63.78 80.82
C ILE A 39 -31.83 64.39 81.62
N CYS A 40 -30.61 64.27 81.13
CA CYS A 40 -29.41 64.84 81.76
C CYS A 40 -29.52 66.37 81.90
N LEU A 41 -30.04 67.07 80.88
CA LEU A 41 -30.32 68.51 80.93
C LEU A 41 -31.35 68.89 82.01
N GLN A 42 -32.36 68.05 82.25
CA GLN A 42 -33.32 68.28 83.31
C GLN A 42 -32.67 68.12 84.70
N LEU A 43 -31.82 67.10 84.87
CA LEU A 43 -31.08 66.86 86.11
C LEU A 43 -30.08 68.00 86.43
N PHE A 44 -29.50 68.66 85.43
CA PHE A 44 -28.65 69.84 85.63
C PHE A 44 -29.38 71.09 86.17
N LYS A 45 -30.72 71.12 86.16
CA LYS A 45 -31.53 72.20 86.74
C LYS A 45 -31.76 72.03 88.24
N GLU A 46 -31.45 70.86 88.79
CA GLU A 46 -31.57 70.56 90.22
C GLU A 46 -30.37 71.12 91.01
N ASN A 47 -30.48 71.18 92.35
CA ASN A 47 -29.43 71.72 93.20
C ASN A 47 -28.17 70.82 93.14
N LEU A 48 -27.11 71.31 92.51
CA LEU A 48 -25.81 70.66 92.36
C LEU A 48 -24.71 71.54 92.96
N SER A 49 -23.65 70.93 93.49
CA SER A 49 -22.46 71.67 93.93
C SER A 49 -21.83 72.42 92.74
N PRO A 50 -21.49 73.72 92.85
CA PRO A 50 -20.98 74.53 91.72
C PRO A 50 -19.74 73.94 91.03
N LEU A 51 -18.82 73.34 91.80
CA LEU A 51 -17.60 72.73 91.29
C LEU A 51 -17.88 71.46 90.47
N VAL A 52 -18.69 70.56 91.04
CA VAL A 52 -19.08 69.28 90.40
C VAL A 52 -19.95 69.53 89.17
N ARG A 53 -20.84 70.51 89.25
CA ARG A 53 -21.68 70.95 88.12
C ARG A 53 -20.81 71.40 86.94
N THR A 54 -19.77 72.18 87.19
CA THR A 54 -18.87 72.66 86.13
C THR A 54 -18.15 71.49 85.44
N GLN A 55 -17.62 70.54 86.20
CA GLN A 55 -16.94 69.35 85.64
C GLN A 55 -17.87 68.45 84.83
N LEU A 56 -19.04 68.10 85.38
CA LEU A 56 -20.02 67.25 84.68
C LEU A 56 -20.62 67.95 83.46
N TRP A 57 -20.79 69.27 83.52
CA TRP A 57 -21.24 70.07 82.38
C TRP A 57 -20.22 70.08 81.24
N THR A 58 -18.92 70.13 81.54
CA THR A 58 -17.87 70.00 80.53
C THR A 58 -17.96 68.64 79.83
N LYS A 59 -18.04 67.53 80.58
CA LYS A 59 -18.22 66.18 80.01
C LYS A 59 -19.50 66.07 79.17
N TYR A 60 -20.62 66.61 79.66
CA TYR A 60 -21.88 66.69 78.92
C TYR A 60 -21.75 67.45 77.58
N SER A 61 -21.05 68.58 77.59
CA SER A 61 -20.82 69.43 76.43
C SER A 61 -19.92 68.74 75.41
N GLU A 62 -18.86 68.06 75.86
CA GLU A 62 -17.95 67.28 75.02
C GLU A 62 -18.67 66.11 74.34
N LEU A 63 -19.38 65.27 75.10
CA LEU A 63 -20.19 64.17 74.55
C LEU A 63 -21.25 64.68 73.55
N SER A 64 -21.87 65.83 73.84
CA SER A 64 -22.84 66.44 72.92
C SER A 64 -22.22 67.00 71.64
N LYS A 65 -20.95 67.42 71.66
CA LYS A 65 -20.21 67.85 70.47
C LYS A 65 -19.74 66.63 69.67
N GLU A 66 -19.24 65.61 70.35
CA GLU A 66 -18.83 64.35 69.75
C GLU A 66 -19.99 63.65 69.04
N ALA A 67 -21.17 63.55 69.68
CA ALA A 67 -22.36 62.99 69.06
C ALA A 67 -22.82 63.75 67.81
N ARG A 68 -22.70 65.08 67.80
CA ARG A 68 -23.00 65.88 66.59
C ARG A 68 -22.01 65.57 65.48
N ARG A 69 -20.71 65.56 65.79
CA ARG A 69 -19.66 65.24 64.82
C ARG A 69 -19.80 63.84 64.25
N LEU A 70 -20.09 62.83 65.09
CA LEU A 70 -20.33 61.46 64.66
C LEU A 70 -21.56 61.35 63.76
N LYS A 71 -22.63 62.07 64.10
CA LYS A 71 -23.83 62.12 63.26
C LYS A 71 -23.56 62.80 61.91
N GLU A 72 -22.85 63.92 61.90
CA GLU A 72 -22.45 64.62 60.67
C GLU A 72 -21.61 63.71 59.78
N MET A 73 -20.61 63.01 60.32
CA MET A 73 -19.80 62.05 59.56
C MET A 73 -20.63 60.90 58.99
N LEU A 74 -21.62 60.38 59.73
CA LEU A 74 -22.50 59.32 59.23
C LEU A 74 -23.48 59.81 58.15
N ASP A 75 -23.99 61.03 58.29
CA ASP A 75 -24.84 61.67 57.28
C ASP A 75 -24.02 61.94 55.99
N GLU A 76 -22.76 62.38 56.12
CA GLU A 76 -21.82 62.53 54.98
C GLU A 76 -21.48 61.19 54.32
N GLN A 77 -21.17 60.15 55.10
CA GLN A 77 -20.91 58.81 54.57
C GLN A 77 -22.13 58.24 53.85
N SER A 78 -23.33 58.44 54.40
CA SER A 78 -24.58 58.02 53.78
C SER A 78 -24.85 58.78 52.48
N SER A 79 -24.58 60.09 52.45
CA SER A 79 -24.70 60.92 51.24
C SER A 79 -23.69 60.51 50.17
N PHE A 80 -22.44 60.30 50.55
CA PHE A 80 -21.40 59.84 49.64
C PHE A 80 -21.74 58.46 49.04
N ALA A 81 -22.20 57.52 49.87
CA ALA A 81 -22.62 56.21 49.40
C ALA A 81 -23.83 56.29 48.46
N ALA A 82 -24.77 57.21 48.72
CA ALA A 82 -25.88 57.49 47.83
C ALA A 82 -25.41 58.01 46.46
N GLU A 83 -24.43 58.90 46.43
CA GLU A 83 -23.84 59.43 45.19
C GLU A 83 -23.11 58.33 44.39
N GLN A 84 -22.36 57.45 45.05
CA GLN A 84 -21.70 56.32 44.38
C GLN A 84 -22.72 55.37 43.74
N ILE A 85 -23.81 55.07 44.45
CA ILE A 85 -24.90 54.24 43.93
C ILE A 85 -25.60 54.93 42.76
N GLU A 86 -25.84 56.24 42.85
CA GLU A 86 -26.42 57.04 41.77
C GLU A 86 -25.55 56.99 40.51
N ILE A 87 -24.23 57.22 40.64
CA ILE A 87 -23.29 57.13 39.52
C ILE A 87 -23.31 55.72 38.91
N ALA A 88 -23.31 54.68 39.74
CA ALA A 88 -23.35 53.30 39.26
C ALA A 88 -24.65 52.95 38.53
N ILE A 89 -25.79 53.45 39.00
CA ILE A 89 -27.08 53.28 38.34
C ILE A 89 -27.11 54.04 37.01
N VAL A 90 -26.65 55.29 36.97
CA VAL A 90 -26.57 56.07 35.72
C VAL A 90 -25.65 55.42 34.69
N ALA A 91 -24.50 54.90 35.13
CA ALA A 91 -23.60 54.14 34.26
C ALA A 91 -24.30 52.90 33.68
N LEU A 92 -25.05 52.17 34.51
CA LEU A 92 -25.81 51.00 34.06
C LEU A 92 -26.96 51.36 33.11
N GLU A 93 -27.67 52.47 33.35
CA GLU A 93 -28.70 52.97 32.44
C GLU A 93 -28.11 53.34 31.07
N ASN A 94 -26.94 53.97 31.06
CA ASN A 94 -26.24 54.32 29.83
C ASN A 94 -25.73 53.07 29.10
N ASP A 95 -25.20 52.08 29.83
CA ASP A 95 -24.79 50.79 29.26
C ASP A 95 -25.96 50.07 28.56
N ILE A 96 -27.17 50.15 29.12
CA ILE A 96 -28.37 49.53 28.53
C ILE A 96 -28.87 50.32 27.32
N LYS A 97 -28.83 51.65 27.36
CA LYS A 97 -29.18 52.48 26.20
C LYS A 97 -28.24 52.26 25.03
N LEU A 98 -26.96 52.04 25.29
CA LEU A 98 -25.92 51.77 24.29
C LEU A 98 -25.75 50.27 23.99
N PHE A 99 -26.73 49.44 24.34
CA PHE A 99 -26.65 47.98 24.23
C PHE A 99 -26.21 47.51 22.83
N GLU A 100 -26.89 47.95 21.76
CA GLU A 100 -26.57 47.53 20.39
C GLU A 100 -25.17 48.01 19.94
N GLU A 101 -24.75 49.21 20.35
CA GLU A 101 -23.40 49.69 20.08
C GLU A 101 -22.32 48.88 20.81
N GLN A 102 -22.59 48.46 22.04
CA GLN A 102 -21.67 47.61 22.80
C GLN A 102 -21.61 46.20 22.19
N VAL A 103 -22.75 45.67 21.75
CA VAL A 103 -22.83 44.39 21.04
C VAL A 103 -22.04 44.44 19.73
N THR A 104 -22.00 45.55 19.00
CA THR A 104 -21.17 45.63 17.77
C THR A 104 -19.67 45.76 18.06
N LYS A 105 -19.28 46.45 19.15
CA LYS A 105 -17.87 46.67 19.52
C LYS A 105 -17.18 45.44 20.13
N ILE A 106 -17.93 44.54 20.76
CA ILE A 106 -17.37 43.33 21.38
C ILE A 106 -16.92 42.34 20.29
N ALA A 107 -15.84 41.61 20.51
CA ALA A 107 -15.43 40.53 19.60
C ALA A 107 -16.38 39.33 19.72
N ASN A 108 -16.57 38.58 18.64
CA ASN A 108 -17.41 37.39 18.69
C ASN A 108 -16.78 36.35 19.64
N PRO A 109 -17.59 35.71 20.50
CA PRO A 109 -17.07 34.69 21.41
C PRO A 109 -16.57 33.48 20.61
N ASP A 110 -15.44 32.93 21.04
CA ASP A 110 -14.94 31.68 20.48
C ASP A 110 -15.84 30.51 20.92
N LEU A 111 -16.53 29.91 19.95
CA LEU A 111 -17.37 28.73 20.16
C LEU A 111 -16.59 27.42 20.00
N GLY A 112 -15.29 27.48 19.67
CA GLY A 112 -14.45 26.33 19.38
C GLY A 112 -14.72 25.73 18.00
N PRO A 113 -14.37 24.45 17.77
CA PRO A 113 -14.66 23.76 16.52
C PRO A 113 -16.17 23.65 16.31
N ILE A 114 -16.65 24.26 15.21
CA ILE A 114 -18.07 24.25 14.86
C ILE A 114 -18.34 23.05 13.95
N PRO A 115 -19.24 22.13 14.32
CA PRO A 115 -19.66 21.03 13.48
C PRO A 115 -20.13 21.54 12.12
N THR A 116 -19.83 20.81 11.05
CA THR A 116 -20.14 21.22 9.68
C THR A 116 -21.62 21.55 9.49
N ARG A 117 -22.51 20.87 10.22
CA ARG A 117 -23.96 21.11 10.21
C ARG A 117 -24.40 22.37 10.95
N LEU A 118 -23.68 22.77 11.99
CA LEU A 118 -23.92 24.02 12.72
C LEU A 118 -23.28 25.23 12.04
N SER A 119 -22.41 25.03 11.04
CA SER A 119 -21.75 26.12 10.32
C SER A 119 -22.72 27.16 9.74
N VAL A 120 -23.90 26.73 9.27
CA VAL A 120 -24.94 27.60 8.71
C VAL A 120 -25.54 28.54 9.77
N LYS A 121 -25.69 28.04 11.01
CA LYS A 121 -26.23 28.80 12.15
C LYS A 121 -25.13 29.32 13.08
N ALA A 122 -23.85 29.19 12.71
CA ALA A 122 -22.72 29.58 13.55
C ALA A 122 -22.79 31.06 13.97
N LEU A 123 -23.11 31.94 13.02
CA LEU A 123 -23.26 33.38 13.28
C LEU A 123 -24.40 33.65 14.25
N PHE A 124 -25.54 32.95 14.12
CA PHE A 124 -26.66 33.07 15.05
C PHE A 124 -26.24 32.71 16.49
N TYR A 125 -25.51 31.60 16.67
CA TYR A 125 -25.04 31.19 18.00
C TYR A 125 -24.01 32.16 18.57
N GLN A 126 -23.09 32.67 17.75
CA GLN A 126 -22.09 33.66 18.18
C GLN A 126 -22.76 34.97 18.60
N ASP A 127 -23.63 35.52 17.77
CA ASP A 127 -24.32 36.79 18.02
C ASP A 127 -25.23 36.68 19.24
N THR A 128 -25.95 35.57 19.37
CA THR A 128 -26.83 35.38 20.52
C THR A 128 -26.04 35.15 21.81
N GLN A 129 -24.95 34.39 21.78
CA GLN A 129 -24.07 34.22 22.94
C GLN A 129 -23.41 35.54 23.35
N LYS A 130 -23.03 36.37 22.37
CA LYS A 130 -22.48 37.71 22.60
C LYS A 130 -23.48 38.62 23.33
N ARG A 131 -24.73 38.65 22.86
CA ARG A 131 -25.84 39.37 23.51
C ARG A 131 -26.11 38.83 24.92
N LEU A 132 -26.14 37.51 25.08
CA LEU A 132 -26.35 36.86 26.38
C LEU A 132 -25.22 37.16 27.38
N ASN A 133 -23.96 37.19 26.95
CA ASN A 133 -22.84 37.55 27.82
C ASN A 133 -22.99 38.97 28.37
N LEU A 134 -23.39 39.93 27.53
CA LEU A 134 -23.60 41.31 27.95
C LEU A 134 -24.80 41.43 28.90
N LEU A 135 -25.93 40.80 28.56
CA LEU A 135 -27.11 40.75 29.44
C LEU A 135 -26.81 40.05 30.78
N ASN A 136 -25.97 39.01 30.81
CA ASN A 136 -25.54 38.34 32.03
C ASN A 136 -24.73 39.28 32.95
N VAL A 137 -23.83 40.09 32.37
CA VAL A 137 -23.05 41.10 33.11
C VAL A 137 -23.96 42.21 33.63
N GLN A 138 -24.88 42.71 32.81
CA GLN A 138 -25.86 43.72 33.24
C GLN A 138 -26.76 43.17 34.36
N ALA A 139 -27.30 41.96 34.21
CA ALA A 139 -28.12 41.32 35.23
C ALA A 139 -27.38 41.08 36.54
N SER A 140 -26.10 40.71 36.51
CA SER A 140 -25.29 40.53 37.72
C SER A 140 -25.03 41.87 38.42
N ARG A 141 -24.75 42.95 37.67
CA ARG A 141 -24.61 44.32 38.19
C ARG A 141 -25.91 44.83 38.82
N VAL A 142 -27.07 44.64 38.19
CA VAL A 142 -28.38 44.97 38.79
C VAL A 142 -28.55 44.29 40.15
N ASN A 143 -28.28 42.98 40.21
CA ASN A 143 -28.43 42.21 41.44
C ASN A 143 -27.41 42.61 42.52
N ALA A 144 -26.18 42.95 42.13
CA ALA A 144 -25.16 43.47 43.06
C ALA A 144 -25.60 44.81 43.65
N LEU A 145 -26.02 45.76 42.81
CA LEU A 145 -26.51 47.08 43.27
C LEU A 145 -27.74 46.95 44.16
N ARG A 146 -28.68 46.04 43.84
CA ARG A 146 -29.82 45.75 44.74
C ARG A 146 -29.35 45.28 46.12
N LYS A 147 -28.35 44.39 46.20
CA LYS A 147 -27.79 43.91 47.47
C LYS A 147 -27.04 45.00 48.24
N GLU A 148 -26.27 45.82 47.54
CA GLU A 148 -25.57 46.96 48.13
C GLU A 148 -26.55 48.00 48.69
N LEU A 149 -27.57 48.35 47.92
CA LEU A 149 -28.62 49.29 48.35
C LEU A 149 -29.39 48.83 49.60
N ILE A 150 -29.57 47.51 49.77
CA ILE A 150 -30.15 46.95 50.99
C ILE A 150 -29.23 47.18 52.19
N LYS A 151 -27.92 46.94 52.03
CA LYS A 151 -26.90 46.99 53.09
C LYS A 151 -26.52 48.41 53.50
N THR A 152 -26.48 49.35 52.56
CA THR A 152 -26.05 50.74 52.83
C THR A 152 -27.09 51.47 53.66
N ASP A 153 -26.73 52.04 54.80
CA ASP A 153 -27.65 52.88 55.56
C ASP A 153 -27.91 54.21 54.84
N MET A 154 -29.18 54.48 54.53
CA MET A 154 -29.61 55.65 53.78
C MET A 154 -31.09 55.92 54.04
N ARG A 155 -31.52 57.17 53.83
CA ARG A 155 -32.92 57.58 53.93
C ARG A 155 -33.82 56.71 53.05
N VAL A 156 -34.88 56.16 53.65
CA VAL A 156 -35.82 55.22 52.98
C VAL A 156 -36.38 55.78 51.67
N ARG A 157 -36.68 57.08 51.62
CA ARG A 157 -37.19 57.73 50.39
C ARG A 157 -36.19 57.65 49.22
N GLN A 158 -34.89 57.84 49.48
CA GLN A 158 -33.84 57.72 48.46
C GLN A 158 -33.64 56.26 48.07
N LYS A 159 -33.61 55.33 49.04
CA LYS A 159 -33.58 53.88 48.76
C LYS A 159 -34.70 53.45 47.82
N ASN A 160 -35.94 53.86 48.09
CA ASN A 160 -37.08 53.50 47.25
C ASN A 160 -36.96 54.03 45.82
N LYS A 161 -36.42 55.24 45.63
CA LYS A 161 -36.16 55.80 44.29
C LYS A 161 -35.14 54.95 43.52
N PHE A 162 -34.06 54.53 44.18
CA PHE A 162 -33.07 53.66 43.56
C PHE A 162 -33.61 52.26 43.24
N PHE A 163 -34.43 51.67 44.13
CA PHE A 163 -35.09 50.40 43.85
C PHE A 163 -36.05 50.48 42.66
N GLN A 164 -36.81 51.58 42.51
CA GLN A 164 -37.68 51.79 41.36
C GLN A 164 -36.89 51.82 40.05
N ARG A 165 -35.80 52.61 39.99
CA ARG A 165 -34.92 52.66 38.81
C ARG A 165 -34.28 51.31 38.50
N LEU A 166 -33.77 50.61 39.52
CA LEU A 166 -33.23 49.25 39.37
C LEU A 166 -34.31 48.22 38.98
N SER A 167 -35.59 48.49 39.24
CA SER A 167 -36.70 47.68 38.75
C SER A 167 -36.92 47.90 37.27
N GLU A 168 -37.04 49.16 36.83
CA GLU A 168 -37.20 49.54 35.42
C GLU A 168 -36.07 49.00 34.54
N ILE A 169 -34.82 49.13 35.01
CA ILE A 169 -33.64 48.54 34.39
C ILE A 169 -33.75 47.01 34.31
N GLY A 170 -34.19 46.39 35.40
CA GLY A 170 -34.39 44.94 35.46
C GLY A 170 -35.45 44.45 34.47
N ASP A 171 -36.54 45.20 34.32
CA ASP A 171 -37.65 44.87 33.43
C ASP A 171 -37.25 44.92 31.95
N GLN A 172 -36.16 45.62 31.61
CA GLN A 172 -35.58 45.59 30.27
C GLN A 172 -34.63 44.40 30.09
N VAL A 173 -33.76 44.12 31.07
CA VAL A 173 -32.69 43.11 30.93
C VAL A 173 -33.18 41.68 31.16
N PHE A 174 -34.00 41.43 32.19
CA PHE A 174 -34.37 40.06 32.59
C PHE A 174 -35.28 39.35 31.56
N PRO A 175 -36.30 39.98 30.96
CA PRO A 175 -37.14 39.34 29.95
C PRO A 175 -36.37 39.00 28.67
N LEU A 176 -35.63 39.97 28.11
CA LEU A 176 -34.81 39.76 26.90
C LEU A 176 -33.81 38.61 27.09
N ARG A 177 -33.13 38.58 28.25
CA ARG A 177 -32.23 37.49 28.61
C ARG A 177 -32.94 36.14 28.62
N LYS A 178 -34.14 36.07 29.21
CA LYS A 178 -34.92 34.83 29.30
C LYS A 178 -35.38 34.34 27.93
N GLU A 179 -35.79 35.26 27.05
CA GLU A 179 -36.21 34.94 25.68
C GLU A 179 -35.04 34.42 24.85
N LEU A 180 -33.90 35.11 24.85
CA LEU A 180 -32.72 34.65 24.12
C LEU A 180 -32.20 33.30 24.64
N ILE A 181 -32.21 33.05 25.96
CA ILE A 181 -31.86 31.73 26.50
C ILE A 181 -32.84 30.67 25.97
N LYS A 182 -34.14 30.97 25.93
CA LYS A 182 -35.15 30.03 25.44
C LYS A 182 -34.96 29.74 23.94
N GLU A 183 -34.71 30.77 23.15
CA GLU A 183 -34.50 30.66 21.70
C GLU A 183 -33.26 29.84 21.35
N VAL A 184 -32.10 30.15 21.97
CA VAL A 184 -30.86 29.38 21.78
C VAL A 184 -31.04 27.95 22.26
N SER A 185 -31.72 27.74 23.39
CA SER A 185 -31.95 26.40 23.94
C SER A 185 -32.81 25.53 23.04
N GLN A 186 -33.88 26.09 22.46
CA GLN A 186 -34.76 25.39 21.55
C GLN A 186 -34.02 25.07 20.25
N THR A 187 -33.42 26.09 19.62
CA THR A 187 -32.71 25.93 18.35
C THR A 187 -31.57 24.91 18.46
N PHE A 188 -30.81 24.94 19.56
CA PHE A 188 -29.73 23.98 19.78
C PHE A 188 -30.24 22.55 20.00
N SER A 189 -31.38 22.41 20.70
CA SER A 189 -31.98 21.10 20.92
C SER A 189 -32.52 20.52 19.60
N ASP A 190 -33.20 21.34 18.79
CA ASP A 190 -33.70 20.94 17.47
C ASP A 190 -32.54 20.56 16.52
N ASP A 191 -31.44 21.32 16.54
CA ASP A 191 -30.25 21.03 15.71
C ASP A 191 -29.58 19.71 16.14
N VAL A 192 -29.52 19.42 17.46
CA VAL A 192 -29.00 18.15 17.98
C VAL A 192 -29.92 16.99 17.62
N GLU A 193 -31.24 17.15 17.70
CA GLU A 193 -32.19 16.12 17.30
C GLU A 193 -32.11 15.84 15.79
N ALA A 194 -32.03 16.87 14.96
CA ALA A 194 -31.82 16.73 13.53
C ALA A 194 -30.50 16.00 13.21
N PHE A 195 -29.42 16.33 13.92
CA PHE A 195 -28.14 15.61 13.80
C PHE A 195 -28.29 14.13 14.15
N ILE A 196 -28.99 13.82 15.25
CA ILE A 196 -29.18 12.43 15.69
C ILE A 196 -30.04 11.68 14.68
N GLU A 197 -31.11 12.29 14.17
CA GLU A 197 -31.95 11.65 13.18
C GLU A 197 -31.21 11.35 11.88
N ASP A 198 -30.51 12.33 11.30
CA ASP A 198 -29.80 12.14 10.04
C ASP A 198 -28.62 11.18 10.18
N SER A 199 -27.89 11.31 11.28
CA SER A 199 -26.67 10.53 11.54
C SER A 199 -26.94 9.18 12.18
N PHE A 200 -28.18 8.90 12.62
CA PHE A 200 -28.56 7.63 13.25
C PHE A 200 -29.77 6.91 12.58
N LYS A 201 -30.18 7.28 11.35
CA LYS A 201 -31.26 6.61 10.58
C LYS A 201 -30.87 5.39 9.70
N GLY A 202 -29.59 5.11 9.41
CA GLY A 202 -29.12 4.00 8.54
C GLY A 202 -28.03 3.07 9.14
N ASN A 203 -27.21 2.44 8.30
CA ASN A 203 -25.97 1.75 8.74
C ASN A 203 -24.82 2.77 8.80
N PHE A 204 -24.27 3.05 9.99
CA PHE A 204 -23.23 4.08 10.22
C PHE A 204 -21.81 3.61 9.89
N ASP A 205 -21.68 2.89 8.79
CA ASP A 205 -20.49 2.11 8.52
C ASP A 205 -19.28 2.98 8.12
N ASP A 206 -19.44 4.09 7.42
CA ASP A 206 -18.27 4.75 6.83
C ASP A 206 -17.74 5.98 7.58
N SER A 207 -18.33 6.36 8.72
CA SER A 207 -17.97 7.65 9.38
C SER A 207 -18.00 7.65 10.91
N LEU A 208 -17.79 6.50 11.57
CA LEU A 208 -17.77 6.42 13.05
C LEU A 208 -16.78 7.42 13.71
N PHE A 209 -15.62 7.65 13.09
CA PHE A 209 -14.64 8.63 13.59
C PHE A 209 -15.12 10.07 13.45
N ALA A 210 -15.69 10.43 12.30
CA ALA A 210 -16.22 11.78 12.06
C ALA A 210 -17.41 12.08 12.97
N LEU A 211 -18.34 11.11 13.12
CA LEU A 211 -19.47 11.22 14.03
C LEU A 211 -19.03 11.38 15.50
N ARG A 212 -17.92 10.77 15.89
CA ARG A 212 -17.36 10.89 17.23
C ARG A 212 -16.80 12.29 17.49
N GLU A 213 -16.07 12.87 16.53
CA GLU A 213 -15.59 14.25 16.65
C GLU A 213 -16.77 15.23 16.63
N GLU A 214 -17.77 15.03 15.76
CA GLU A 214 -18.97 15.88 15.74
C GLU A 214 -19.75 15.85 17.07
N ILE A 215 -19.89 14.68 17.71
CA ILE A 215 -20.53 14.58 19.04
C ILE A 215 -19.70 15.33 20.11
N LYS A 216 -18.37 15.24 20.08
CA LYS A 216 -17.51 15.99 21.00
C LYS A 216 -17.66 17.49 20.80
N ASP A 217 -17.68 17.94 19.55
CA ASP A 217 -17.81 19.34 19.19
C ASP A 217 -19.17 19.89 19.63
N LEU A 218 -20.26 19.14 19.40
CA LEU A 218 -21.60 19.46 19.91
C LEU A 218 -21.63 19.55 21.45
N GLN A 219 -20.99 18.60 22.14
CA GLN A 219 -20.87 18.65 23.61
C GLN A 219 -19.98 19.80 24.10
N GLY A 220 -18.99 20.21 23.31
CA GLY A 220 -18.14 21.37 23.55
C GLY A 220 -18.95 22.66 23.47
N ILE A 221 -19.67 22.85 22.36
CA ILE A 221 -20.55 24.00 22.14
C ILE A 221 -21.64 24.10 23.21
N ALA A 222 -22.25 22.97 23.60
CA ALA A 222 -23.26 22.96 24.66
C ALA A 222 -22.75 23.50 26.01
N LYS A 223 -21.44 23.42 26.29
CA LYS A 223 -20.83 23.99 27.51
C LYS A 223 -20.53 25.48 27.40
N VAL A 224 -20.30 25.97 26.19
CA VAL A 224 -19.99 27.39 25.93
C VAL A 224 -21.29 28.20 25.82
N LEU A 225 -22.34 27.62 25.23
CA LEU A 225 -23.63 28.27 25.09
C LEU A 225 -24.36 28.38 26.44
N THR A 226 -25.00 29.54 26.66
CA THR A 226 -25.87 29.75 27.82
C THR A 226 -27.23 29.13 27.58
N LEU A 227 -27.32 27.82 27.84
CA LEU A 227 -28.53 27.02 27.66
C LEU A 227 -29.35 26.92 28.96
N ASN A 228 -30.65 26.66 28.81
CA ASN A 228 -31.50 26.21 29.90
C ASN A 228 -31.02 24.84 30.41
N THR A 229 -31.08 24.62 31.72
CA THR A 229 -30.74 23.35 32.38
C THR A 229 -31.41 22.14 31.71
N HIS A 230 -32.70 22.26 31.34
CA HIS A 230 -33.41 21.17 30.66
C HIS A 230 -32.79 20.84 29.29
N ALA A 231 -32.55 21.85 28.45
CA ALA A 231 -31.99 21.68 27.11
C ALA A 231 -30.55 21.13 27.18
N PHE A 232 -29.72 21.65 28.09
CA PHE A 232 -28.36 21.14 28.31
C PHE A 232 -28.36 19.67 28.74
N THR A 233 -29.17 19.30 29.73
CA THR A 233 -29.22 17.90 30.20
C THR A 233 -29.79 16.97 29.15
N HIS A 234 -30.85 17.39 28.44
CA HIS A 234 -31.48 16.59 27.40
C HIS A 234 -30.52 16.32 26.22
N THR A 235 -29.95 17.37 25.63
CA THR A 235 -28.98 17.25 24.51
C THR A 235 -27.76 16.44 24.91
N ARG A 236 -27.25 16.63 26.14
CA ARG A 236 -26.12 15.84 26.66
C ARG A 236 -26.45 14.36 26.78
N MET A 237 -27.61 13.99 27.34
CA MET A 237 -28.01 12.58 27.47
C MET A 237 -28.14 11.94 26.09
N ARG A 238 -28.82 12.59 25.15
CA ARG A 238 -29.01 12.13 23.77
C ARG A 238 -27.68 11.91 23.04
N LEU A 239 -26.75 12.86 23.15
CA LEU A 239 -25.42 12.73 22.56
C LEU A 239 -24.57 11.63 23.22
N SER A 240 -24.72 11.43 24.53
CA SER A 240 -24.09 10.30 25.24
C SER A 240 -24.64 8.94 24.81
N GLU A 241 -25.94 8.80 24.62
CA GLU A 241 -26.53 7.57 24.07
C GLU A 241 -25.99 7.26 22.67
N CYS A 242 -25.87 8.29 21.82
CA CYS A 242 -25.31 8.17 20.48
C CYS A 242 -23.83 7.76 20.51
N TRP A 243 -23.06 8.33 21.44
CA TRP A 243 -21.67 7.94 21.68
C TRP A 243 -21.53 6.47 22.08
N ASP A 244 -22.40 5.99 22.98
CA ASP A 244 -22.39 4.60 23.41
C ASP A 244 -22.76 3.64 22.27
N LYS A 245 -23.70 4.02 21.39
CA LYS A 245 -24.01 3.28 20.15
C LYS A 245 -22.79 3.18 19.23
N ILE A 246 -22.07 4.29 19.00
CA ILE A 246 -20.83 4.29 18.20
C ILE A 246 -19.78 3.35 18.83
N LYS A 247 -19.61 3.43 20.16
CA LYS A 247 -18.65 2.59 20.88
C LYS A 247 -18.98 1.10 20.78
N LEU A 248 -20.26 0.73 20.78
CA LEU A 248 -20.71 -0.65 20.56
C LEU A 248 -20.40 -1.10 19.13
N ALA A 249 -20.74 -0.28 18.12
CA ALA A 249 -20.45 -0.58 16.72
C ALA A 249 -18.94 -0.71 16.43
N GLU A 250 -18.10 0.14 17.02
CA GLU A 250 -16.63 0.01 16.95
C GLU A 250 -16.14 -1.31 17.56
N LYS A 251 -16.73 -1.72 18.69
CA LYS A 251 -16.39 -2.96 19.37
C LYS A 251 -16.79 -4.18 18.53
N GLU A 252 -17.95 -4.14 17.88
CA GLU A 252 -18.39 -5.19 16.95
C GLU A 252 -17.49 -5.28 15.73
N ARG A 253 -17.18 -4.16 15.06
CA ARG A 253 -16.21 -4.14 13.96
C ARG A 253 -14.83 -4.64 14.34
N LYS A 254 -14.38 -4.33 15.56
CA LYS A 254 -13.10 -4.85 16.06
C LYS A 254 -13.17 -6.36 16.27
N LYS A 255 -14.30 -6.91 16.73
CA LYS A 255 -14.53 -8.36 16.83
C LYS A 255 -14.59 -9.01 15.46
N GLU A 256 -15.33 -8.46 14.52
CA GLU A 256 -15.42 -8.95 13.13
C GLU A 256 -14.05 -8.95 12.45
N ARG A 257 -13.30 -7.84 12.54
CA ARG A 257 -11.92 -7.78 12.02
C ARG A 257 -10.99 -8.78 12.71
N ALA A 258 -11.17 -9.03 14.01
CA ALA A 258 -10.40 -10.03 14.72
C ALA A 258 -10.77 -11.46 14.28
N GLN A 259 -12.05 -11.74 14.03
CA GLN A 259 -12.53 -13.00 13.49
C GLN A 259 -12.02 -13.22 12.07
N LEU A 260 -12.13 -12.23 11.18
CA LEU A 260 -11.57 -12.26 9.83
C LEU A 260 -10.06 -12.44 9.84
N LYS A 261 -9.34 -11.78 10.75
CA LYS A 261 -7.89 -12.00 10.90
C LYS A 261 -7.58 -13.41 11.40
N ALA A 262 -8.40 -13.99 12.28
CA ALA A 262 -8.25 -15.35 12.73
C ALA A 262 -8.53 -16.36 11.60
N THR A 263 -9.56 -16.14 10.79
CA THR A 263 -9.86 -16.97 9.61
C THR A 263 -8.74 -16.84 8.58
N PHE A 264 -8.24 -15.63 8.27
CA PHE A 264 -7.09 -15.44 7.38
C PHE A 264 -5.85 -16.18 7.88
N LYS A 265 -5.60 -16.17 9.20
CA LYS A 265 -4.46 -16.90 9.79
C LYS A 265 -4.63 -18.42 9.71
N GLN A 266 -5.82 -18.94 9.99
CA GLN A 266 -6.11 -20.38 9.86
C GLN A 266 -5.97 -20.83 8.40
N ASN A 267 -6.56 -20.06 7.47
CA ASN A 267 -6.47 -20.28 6.04
C ASN A 267 -5.02 -20.22 5.54
N PHE A 268 -4.23 -19.26 6.02
CA PHE A 268 -2.80 -19.16 5.69
C PHE A 268 -2.04 -20.42 6.09
N TYR A 269 -2.21 -20.92 7.31
CA TYR A 269 -1.54 -22.16 7.74
C TYR A 269 -1.97 -23.38 6.93
N LEU A 270 -3.24 -23.47 6.54
CA LEU A 270 -3.73 -24.57 5.70
C LEU A 270 -3.10 -24.55 4.31
N VAL A 271 -2.94 -23.37 3.69
CA VAL A 271 -2.27 -23.26 2.38
C VAL A 271 -0.77 -23.50 2.51
N GLN A 272 -0.13 -22.94 3.54
CA GLN A 272 1.29 -23.12 3.80
C GLN A 272 1.64 -24.60 4.04
N ALA A 273 0.79 -25.34 4.77
CA ALA A 273 0.96 -26.77 4.96
C ALA A 273 0.93 -27.54 3.64
N LYS A 274 0.00 -27.22 2.72
CA LYS A 274 -0.08 -27.82 1.38
C LYS A 274 1.15 -27.49 0.52
N ILE A 275 1.68 -26.27 0.62
CA ILE A 275 2.91 -25.87 -0.09
C ILE A 275 4.12 -26.64 0.46
N HIS A 276 4.24 -26.78 1.78
CA HIS A 276 5.31 -27.56 2.40
C HIS A 276 5.22 -29.05 2.08
N GLU A 277 4.01 -29.61 2.00
CA GLU A 277 3.79 -31.00 1.60
C GLU A 277 4.22 -31.23 0.14
N LEU A 278 3.88 -30.32 -0.77
CA LEU A 278 4.40 -30.37 -2.14
C LEU A 278 5.91 -30.21 -2.21
N LYS A 279 6.49 -29.32 -1.41
CA LYS A 279 7.94 -29.15 -1.35
C LYS A 279 8.62 -30.45 -0.90
N LYS A 280 8.10 -31.12 0.13
CA LYS A 280 8.61 -32.41 0.59
C LYS A 280 8.46 -33.51 -0.45
N GLN A 281 7.32 -33.58 -1.14
CA GLN A 281 7.06 -34.56 -2.20
C GLN A 281 7.91 -34.32 -3.46
N TYR A 282 8.32 -33.08 -3.71
CA TYR A 282 9.25 -32.73 -4.79
C TYR A 282 10.72 -33.01 -4.42
N GLU A 283 11.07 -32.83 -3.14
CA GLU A 283 12.40 -33.20 -2.60
C GLU A 283 12.59 -34.73 -2.54
N SER A 284 11.53 -35.51 -2.27
CA SER A 284 11.56 -36.99 -2.30
C SER A 284 11.66 -37.59 -3.71
N SER A 285 11.65 -36.76 -4.77
CA SER A 285 11.68 -37.19 -6.19
C SER A 285 10.52 -38.10 -6.62
N GLU A 286 9.39 -38.05 -5.90
CA GLU A 286 8.20 -38.88 -6.19
C GLU A 286 7.31 -38.28 -7.29
N LEU A 287 7.49 -37.00 -7.66
CA LEU A 287 6.69 -36.33 -8.69
C LEU A 287 7.54 -35.86 -9.89
N SER A 288 6.98 -36.08 -11.08
CA SER A 288 7.46 -35.47 -12.32
C SER A 288 7.23 -33.94 -12.29
N ASP A 289 8.11 -33.18 -12.95
CA ASP A 289 8.02 -31.71 -13.05
C ASP A 289 6.63 -31.23 -13.51
N ASP A 290 5.99 -31.98 -14.42
CA ASP A 290 4.65 -31.68 -14.93
C ASP A 290 3.53 -31.85 -13.88
N GLN A 291 3.70 -32.82 -12.97
CA GLN A 291 2.75 -33.04 -11.87
C GLN A 291 2.94 -32.00 -10.76
N ALA A 292 4.17 -31.56 -10.53
CA ALA A 292 4.47 -30.46 -9.61
C ALA A 292 3.84 -29.14 -10.10
N TYR A 293 3.87 -28.83 -11.40
CA TYR A 293 3.17 -27.66 -11.95
C TYR A 293 1.65 -27.74 -11.84
N LYS A 294 1.05 -28.93 -12.02
CA LYS A 294 -0.40 -29.13 -11.83
C LYS A 294 -0.82 -28.92 -10.39
N HIS A 295 -0.08 -29.47 -9.42
CA HIS A 295 -0.39 -29.26 -8.01
C HIS A 295 -0.14 -27.82 -7.55
N LEU A 296 0.86 -27.11 -8.11
CA LEU A 296 1.01 -25.67 -7.89
C LEU A 296 -0.19 -24.88 -8.45
N ASP A 297 -0.76 -25.26 -9.59
CA ASP A 297 -1.96 -24.63 -10.14
C ASP A 297 -3.22 -24.93 -9.29
N GLU A 298 -3.33 -26.14 -8.74
CA GLU A 298 -4.38 -26.52 -7.78
C GLU A 298 -4.30 -25.70 -6.48
N ILE A 299 -3.09 -25.50 -5.95
CA ILE A 299 -2.88 -24.61 -4.80
C ILE A 299 -3.21 -23.16 -5.16
N SER A 300 -2.89 -22.70 -6.37
CA SER A 300 -3.25 -21.36 -6.83
C SER A 300 -4.77 -21.16 -6.92
N LYS A 301 -5.51 -22.17 -7.40
CA LYS A 301 -6.99 -22.16 -7.42
C LYS A 301 -7.57 -22.19 -6.02
N PHE A 302 -6.99 -22.99 -5.12
CA PHE A 302 -7.39 -23.03 -3.71
C PHE A 302 -7.16 -21.68 -3.02
N MET A 303 -6.05 -20.99 -3.29
CA MET A 303 -5.81 -19.63 -2.79
C MET A 303 -6.78 -18.57 -3.32
N ARG A 304 -7.41 -18.78 -4.48
CA ARG A 304 -8.44 -17.86 -5.01
C ARG A 304 -9.81 -18.07 -4.37
N ASN A 305 -10.09 -19.28 -3.89
CA ASN A 305 -11.36 -19.64 -3.28
C ASN A 305 -11.38 -19.42 -1.76
N VAL A 306 -10.22 -19.21 -1.15
CA VAL A 306 -10.07 -19.06 0.30
C VAL A 306 -9.78 -17.59 0.63
N GLU A 307 -10.51 -17.05 1.62
CA GLU A 307 -10.30 -15.68 2.07
C GLU A 307 -8.92 -15.54 2.75
N LEU A 308 -8.02 -14.85 2.09
CA LEU A 308 -6.66 -14.57 2.52
C LEU A 308 -6.41 -13.06 2.45
N GLY A 309 -5.71 -12.52 3.43
CA GLY A 309 -5.28 -11.12 3.39
C GLY A 309 -4.16 -10.87 2.38
N ARG A 310 -3.90 -9.60 2.09
CA ARG A 310 -2.94 -9.18 1.05
C ARG A 310 -1.50 -9.61 1.36
N ASP A 311 -1.12 -9.58 2.62
CA ASP A 311 0.23 -9.94 3.08
C ASP A 311 0.39 -11.47 3.12
N GLU A 312 -0.65 -12.19 3.53
CA GLU A 312 -0.73 -13.65 3.49
C GLU A 312 -0.61 -14.17 2.05
N ILE A 313 -1.30 -13.56 1.08
CA ILE A 313 -1.18 -13.90 -0.35
C ILE A 313 0.24 -13.65 -0.86
N LYS A 314 0.88 -12.56 -0.44
CA LYS A 314 2.25 -12.21 -0.88
C LYS A 314 3.26 -13.24 -0.37
N ALA A 315 3.14 -13.65 0.90
CA ALA A 315 4.00 -14.68 1.49
C ALA A 315 3.79 -16.05 0.81
N LEU A 316 2.55 -16.51 0.64
CA LEU A 316 2.26 -17.79 -0.02
C LEU A 316 2.72 -17.80 -1.49
N ARG A 317 2.60 -16.68 -2.21
CA ARG A 317 3.15 -16.55 -3.56
C ARG A 317 4.68 -16.65 -3.60
N SER A 318 5.37 -16.07 -2.62
CA SER A 318 6.84 -16.20 -2.55
C SER A 318 7.29 -17.64 -2.27
N GLU A 319 6.56 -18.37 -1.41
CA GLU A 319 6.84 -19.79 -1.16
C GLU A 319 6.56 -20.65 -2.40
N MET A 320 5.48 -20.39 -3.13
CA MET A 320 5.22 -21.06 -4.41
C MET A 320 6.26 -20.72 -5.49
N PHE A 321 6.75 -19.48 -5.51
CA PHE A 321 7.81 -19.08 -6.44
C PHE A 321 9.12 -19.80 -6.12
N ALA A 322 9.47 -19.94 -4.83
CA ALA A 322 10.65 -20.71 -4.43
C ALA A 322 10.58 -22.18 -4.88
N VAL A 323 9.39 -22.81 -4.85
CA VAL A 323 9.21 -24.18 -5.39
C VAL A 323 9.34 -24.19 -6.92
N LYS A 324 8.83 -23.16 -7.63
CA LYS A 324 9.01 -23.03 -9.08
C LYS A 324 10.46 -22.81 -9.49
N ASP A 325 11.21 -22.01 -8.72
CA ASP A 325 12.63 -21.78 -8.96
C ASP A 325 13.43 -23.07 -8.80
N GLN A 326 13.13 -23.89 -7.79
CA GLN A 326 13.76 -25.21 -7.62
C GLN A 326 13.51 -26.14 -8.81
N ILE A 327 12.30 -26.11 -9.40
CA ILE A 327 11.98 -26.88 -10.61
C ILE A 327 12.79 -26.35 -11.82
N LEU A 328 12.83 -25.03 -12.00
CA LEU A 328 13.54 -24.40 -13.11
C LEU A 328 15.06 -24.59 -13.02
N GLU A 329 15.64 -24.58 -11.81
CA GLU A 329 17.07 -24.88 -11.61
C GLU A 329 17.40 -26.33 -11.97
N LYS A 330 16.55 -27.30 -11.59
CA LYS A 330 16.73 -28.71 -12.00
C LYS A 330 16.63 -28.87 -13.51
N GLN A 331 15.69 -28.20 -14.17
CA GLN A 331 15.56 -28.23 -15.63
C GLN A 331 16.76 -27.61 -16.33
N LYS A 332 17.24 -26.44 -15.87
CA LYS A 332 18.45 -25.81 -16.40
C LYS A 332 19.70 -26.66 -16.16
N ALA A 333 19.81 -27.32 -15.01
CA ALA A 333 20.92 -28.24 -14.75
C ALA A 333 20.90 -29.44 -15.71
N GLN A 334 19.73 -30.02 -15.97
CA GLN A 334 19.59 -31.10 -16.96
C GLN A 334 19.87 -30.61 -18.39
N GLU A 335 19.44 -29.40 -18.75
CA GLU A 335 19.70 -28.80 -20.06
C GLU A 335 21.19 -28.47 -20.24
N GLN A 336 21.87 -27.97 -19.20
CA GLN A 336 23.31 -27.76 -19.20
C GLN A 336 24.10 -29.06 -19.34
N VAL A 337 23.67 -30.14 -18.68
CA VAL A 337 24.29 -31.47 -18.85
C VAL A 337 24.12 -31.98 -20.28
N ARG A 338 22.95 -31.77 -20.90
CA ARG A 338 22.72 -32.11 -22.31
C ARG A 338 23.62 -31.30 -23.24
N LEU A 339 23.70 -29.98 -23.04
CA LEU A 339 24.56 -29.07 -23.80
C LEU A 339 26.05 -29.43 -23.65
N GLN A 340 26.51 -29.76 -22.45
CA GLN A 340 27.89 -30.21 -22.22
C GLN A 340 28.17 -31.52 -22.97
N HIS A 341 27.25 -32.48 -22.91
CA HIS A 341 27.39 -33.74 -23.63
C HIS A 341 27.34 -33.58 -25.16
N GLU A 342 26.56 -32.62 -25.68
CA GLU A 342 26.60 -32.25 -27.11
C GLU A 342 27.91 -31.58 -27.50
N GLN A 343 28.42 -30.66 -26.68
CA GLN A 343 29.71 -30.01 -26.92
C GLN A 343 30.89 -30.98 -26.85
N GLU A 344 30.86 -31.97 -25.94
CA GLU A 344 31.87 -33.03 -25.89
C GLU A 344 31.84 -33.91 -27.13
N LYS A 345 30.65 -34.26 -27.62
CA LYS A 345 30.50 -34.98 -28.89
C LYS A 345 31.01 -34.18 -30.09
N GLU A 346 30.78 -32.87 -30.13
CA GLU A 346 31.32 -32.01 -31.18
C GLU A 346 32.85 -31.88 -31.11
N LYS A 347 33.43 -31.74 -29.92
CA LYS A 347 34.89 -31.72 -29.73
C LYS A 347 35.53 -33.03 -30.19
N GLN A 348 34.95 -34.17 -29.81
CA GLN A 348 35.43 -35.48 -30.26
C GLN A 348 35.31 -35.67 -31.78
N ARG A 349 34.29 -35.10 -32.42
CA ARG A 349 34.15 -35.13 -33.89
C ARG A 349 35.21 -34.26 -34.58
N LYS A 350 35.48 -33.05 -34.08
CA LYS A 350 36.51 -32.16 -34.63
C LYS A 350 37.92 -32.76 -34.51
N ALA A 351 38.25 -33.37 -33.37
CA ALA A 351 39.54 -34.04 -33.18
C ALA A 351 39.78 -35.17 -34.19
N LYS A 352 38.75 -36.01 -34.46
CA LYS A 352 38.84 -37.07 -35.48
C LYS A 352 39.01 -36.53 -36.91
N ILE A 353 38.52 -35.32 -37.19
CA ILE A 353 38.70 -34.67 -38.49
C ILE A 353 40.14 -34.18 -38.65
N GLU A 354 40.72 -33.55 -37.63
CA GLU A 354 42.12 -33.12 -37.67
C GLU A 354 43.09 -34.30 -37.81
N GLU A 355 42.79 -35.43 -37.15
CA GLU A 355 43.58 -36.66 -37.27
C GLU A 355 43.59 -37.17 -38.72
N VAL A 356 42.42 -37.24 -39.38
CA VAL A 356 42.33 -37.64 -40.80
C VAL A 356 43.00 -36.62 -41.73
N LYS A 357 42.90 -35.32 -41.46
CA LYS A 357 43.62 -34.28 -42.24
C LYS A 357 45.14 -34.46 -42.13
N ASN A 358 45.65 -34.71 -40.93
CA ASN A 358 47.08 -34.96 -40.69
C ASN A 358 47.56 -36.25 -41.38
N GLU A 359 46.77 -37.33 -41.36
CA GLU A 359 47.09 -38.57 -42.09
C GLU A 359 47.17 -38.33 -43.61
N ILE A 360 46.28 -37.50 -44.16
CA ILE A 360 46.30 -37.11 -45.59
C ILE A 360 47.55 -36.29 -45.91
N GLU A 361 47.91 -35.29 -45.09
CA GLU A 361 49.11 -34.50 -45.33
C GLU A 361 50.41 -35.32 -45.21
N GLN A 362 50.48 -36.25 -44.24
CA GLN A 362 51.63 -37.13 -44.08
C GLN A 362 51.82 -38.08 -45.26
N LEU A 363 50.74 -38.68 -45.79
CA LEU A 363 50.84 -39.51 -46.99
C LEU A 363 51.17 -38.69 -48.24
N GLY A 364 50.73 -37.43 -48.32
CA GLY A 364 51.09 -36.53 -49.42
C GLY A 364 52.59 -36.24 -49.46
N ASN A 365 53.18 -36.00 -48.29
CA ASN A 365 54.61 -35.74 -48.16
C ASN A 365 55.47 -36.99 -48.42
N ASN A 366 54.99 -38.17 -48.02
CA ASN A 366 55.70 -39.44 -48.19
C ASN A 366 55.44 -40.13 -49.55
N ALA A 367 54.59 -39.55 -50.41
CA ALA A 367 54.18 -40.13 -51.69
C ALA A 367 55.35 -40.38 -52.67
N ARG A 368 56.48 -39.67 -52.52
CA ARG A 368 57.64 -39.78 -53.43
C ARG A 368 58.67 -40.82 -52.99
N SER A 369 58.69 -41.21 -51.71
CA SER A 369 59.69 -42.11 -51.14
C SER A 369 59.24 -43.57 -51.02
N LEU A 370 57.94 -43.84 -51.16
CA LEU A 370 57.34 -45.17 -50.95
C LEU A 370 57.28 -46.00 -52.24
N GLU A 371 57.31 -47.33 -52.09
CA GLU A 371 57.14 -48.27 -53.20
C GLU A 371 55.71 -48.27 -53.74
N ALA A 372 55.54 -48.60 -55.03
CA ALA A 372 54.27 -48.46 -55.74
C ALA A 372 53.12 -49.30 -55.13
N GLN A 373 53.44 -50.44 -54.50
CA GLN A 373 52.46 -51.29 -53.82
C GLN A 373 52.03 -50.74 -52.45
N GLU A 374 52.94 -50.14 -51.69
CA GLU A 374 52.65 -49.57 -50.37
C GLU A 374 51.84 -48.27 -50.46
N LEU A 375 52.02 -47.51 -51.54
CA LEU A 375 51.21 -46.33 -51.83
C LEU A 375 49.77 -46.68 -52.22
N ALA A 376 49.57 -47.80 -52.90
CA ALA A 376 48.24 -48.26 -53.30
C ALA A 376 47.43 -48.76 -52.10
N THR A 377 48.05 -49.50 -51.18
CA THR A 377 47.39 -50.01 -49.96
C THR A 377 47.05 -48.89 -48.98
N ALA A 378 47.97 -47.96 -48.71
CA ALA A 378 47.72 -46.81 -47.84
C ALA A 378 46.63 -45.88 -48.39
N ARG A 379 46.55 -45.73 -49.71
CA ARG A 379 45.48 -44.96 -50.39
C ARG A 379 44.10 -45.58 -50.17
N ASP A 380 44.01 -46.91 -50.20
CA ASP A 380 42.75 -47.64 -50.09
C ASP A 380 42.29 -47.75 -48.63
N GLU A 381 43.22 -47.85 -47.67
CA GLU A 381 42.91 -47.75 -46.23
C GLU A 381 42.38 -46.37 -45.84
N LEU A 382 42.96 -45.29 -46.40
CA LEU A 382 42.49 -43.93 -46.12
C LEU A 382 41.14 -43.64 -46.80
N ALA A 383 40.88 -44.22 -47.98
CA ALA A 383 39.54 -44.21 -48.57
C ALA A 383 38.51 -44.88 -47.67
N GLN A 384 38.83 -46.04 -47.08
CA GLN A 384 37.92 -46.73 -46.17
C GLN A 384 37.67 -45.94 -44.88
N LYS A 385 38.70 -45.30 -44.30
CA LYS A 385 38.54 -44.41 -43.12
C LYS A 385 37.66 -43.19 -43.41
N ILE A 386 37.79 -42.56 -44.59
CA ILE A 386 36.95 -41.43 -45.02
C ILE A 386 35.51 -41.90 -45.32
N GLN A 387 35.34 -43.12 -45.82
CA GLN A 387 34.01 -43.66 -46.12
C GLN A 387 33.24 -44.10 -44.87
N ASN A 388 33.94 -44.61 -43.85
CA ASN A 388 33.35 -45.10 -42.60
C ASN A 388 33.15 -44.02 -41.53
N SER A 389 33.64 -42.79 -41.74
CA SER A 389 33.51 -41.69 -40.79
C SER A 389 32.20 -40.92 -40.95
N SER A 390 31.57 -40.58 -39.83
CA SER A 390 30.29 -39.85 -39.77
C SER A 390 30.50 -38.32 -39.83
N PHE A 391 31.18 -37.83 -40.85
CA PHE A 391 31.46 -36.39 -41.02
C PHE A 391 30.26 -35.61 -41.55
N ASN A 392 30.19 -34.32 -41.23
CA ASN A 392 29.18 -33.42 -41.79
C ASN A 392 29.41 -33.22 -43.29
N LYS A 393 28.38 -32.85 -44.06
CA LYS A 393 28.42 -32.76 -45.53
C LYS A 393 29.52 -31.83 -46.05
N PHE A 394 29.75 -30.71 -45.35
CA PHE A 394 30.80 -29.74 -45.71
C PHE A 394 32.21 -30.25 -45.35
N GLU A 395 32.35 -30.85 -44.17
CA GLU A 395 33.62 -31.42 -43.69
C GLU A 395 34.05 -32.62 -44.54
N LYS A 396 33.08 -33.46 -44.95
CA LYS A 396 33.30 -34.55 -45.89
C LYS A 396 33.76 -34.05 -47.25
N GLN A 397 33.19 -32.94 -47.76
CA GLN A 397 33.66 -32.32 -49.00
C GLN A 397 35.07 -31.77 -48.91
N GLU A 398 35.47 -31.19 -47.77
CA GLU A 398 36.82 -30.68 -47.55
C GLU A 398 37.86 -31.82 -47.49
N VAL A 399 37.57 -32.85 -46.69
CA VAL A 399 38.40 -34.06 -46.58
C VAL A 399 38.46 -34.81 -47.92
N GLU A 400 37.35 -34.92 -48.65
CA GLU A 400 37.33 -35.50 -50.00
C GLU A 400 38.09 -34.66 -51.03
N ARG A 401 38.12 -33.33 -50.91
CA ARG A 401 38.91 -32.47 -51.80
C ARG A 401 40.41 -32.69 -51.58
N LEU A 402 40.83 -32.74 -50.32
CA LEU A 402 42.22 -33.03 -49.95
C LEU A 402 42.61 -34.45 -50.39
N TYR A 403 41.74 -35.43 -50.15
CA TYR A 403 41.95 -36.81 -50.63
C TYR A 403 41.99 -36.92 -52.16
N LYS A 404 41.17 -36.17 -52.90
CA LYS A 404 41.22 -36.14 -54.37
C LYS A 404 42.55 -35.57 -54.89
N SER A 405 43.04 -34.49 -54.27
CA SER A 405 44.34 -33.90 -54.61
C SER A 405 45.49 -34.87 -54.32
N LEU A 406 45.41 -35.61 -53.21
CA LEU A 406 46.37 -36.64 -52.88
C LEU A 406 46.26 -37.84 -53.83
N ARG A 407 45.04 -38.24 -54.21
CA ARG A 407 44.80 -39.31 -55.18
C ARG A 407 45.36 -38.96 -56.56
N SER A 408 45.20 -37.72 -57.04
CA SER A 408 45.82 -37.31 -58.31
C SER A 408 47.34 -37.36 -58.20
N LEU A 409 47.93 -36.81 -57.13
CA LEU A 409 49.38 -36.88 -56.89
C LEU A 409 49.91 -38.32 -56.85
N ILE A 410 49.21 -39.24 -56.18
CA ILE A 410 49.60 -40.66 -56.15
C ILE A 410 49.42 -41.32 -57.52
N THR A 411 48.38 -40.96 -58.27
CA THR A 411 48.15 -41.52 -59.62
C THR A 411 49.20 -41.03 -60.61
N ASP A 412 49.62 -39.77 -60.51
CA ASP A 412 50.69 -39.20 -61.32
C ASP A 412 52.03 -39.87 -61.01
N VAL A 413 52.35 -40.08 -59.72
CA VAL A 413 53.57 -40.80 -59.30
C VAL A 413 53.56 -42.28 -59.74
N LEU A 414 52.39 -42.93 -59.76
CA LEU A 414 52.24 -44.28 -60.28
C LEU A 414 52.37 -44.31 -61.81
N SER A 415 51.79 -43.34 -62.51
CA SER A 415 51.91 -43.19 -63.97
C SER A 415 53.36 -42.93 -64.39
N ASP A 416 54.09 -42.07 -63.69
CA ASP A 416 55.51 -41.81 -63.97
C ASP A 416 56.37 -43.08 -63.80
N LYS A 417 56.06 -43.91 -62.79
CA LYS A 417 56.74 -45.21 -62.59
C LYS A 417 56.33 -46.26 -63.63
N GLU A 418 55.08 -46.26 -64.07
CA GLU A 418 54.59 -47.14 -65.15
C GLU A 418 55.13 -46.70 -66.53
N GLU A 419 55.27 -45.40 -66.78
CA GLU A 419 55.87 -44.85 -68.00
C GLU A 419 57.37 -45.15 -68.09
N GLN A 420 58.09 -45.08 -66.97
CA GLN A 420 59.47 -45.57 -66.88
C GLN A 420 59.58 -47.08 -67.15
N ALA A 421 58.59 -47.88 -66.74
CA ALA A 421 58.52 -49.29 -67.09
C ALA A 421 58.15 -49.53 -68.57
N LEU A 422 57.29 -48.69 -69.16
CA LEU A 422 56.85 -48.78 -70.56
C LEU A 422 57.89 -48.28 -71.58
N LEU A 423 58.82 -47.43 -71.16
CA LEU A 423 59.99 -47.00 -71.95
C LEU A 423 61.06 -48.12 -72.11
N SER A 424 60.90 -49.27 -71.42
CA SER A 424 61.83 -50.41 -71.45
C SER A 424 61.41 -51.58 -72.39
N LEU A 425 60.49 -51.34 -73.33
CA LEU A 425 59.90 -52.36 -74.21
C LEU A 425 60.17 -52.08 -75.72
N SER A 426 60.52 -53.13 -76.47
CA SER A 426 60.89 -53.12 -77.91
C SER A 426 59.68 -52.84 -78.84
N GLU A 427 59.91 -52.18 -79.98
CA GLU A 427 58.88 -51.72 -80.94
C GLU A 427 58.02 -52.84 -81.54
N ASP A 428 58.57 -54.05 -81.70
CA ASP A 428 57.85 -55.20 -82.29
C ASP A 428 56.73 -55.77 -81.39
N ASP A 429 56.89 -55.67 -80.06
CA ASP A 429 55.88 -56.13 -79.10
C ASP A 429 54.71 -55.13 -78.96
N ARG A 430 54.94 -53.84 -79.26
CA ARG A 430 53.88 -52.81 -79.27
C ARG A 430 52.88 -53.02 -80.40
N GLN A 431 53.37 -53.31 -81.61
CA GLN A 431 52.52 -53.50 -82.77
C GLN A 431 51.67 -54.78 -82.66
N SER A 432 52.21 -55.87 -82.10
CA SER A 432 51.46 -57.11 -81.89
C SER A 432 50.36 -56.97 -80.83
N ILE A 433 50.60 -56.18 -79.77
CA ILE A 433 49.58 -55.89 -78.74
C ILE A 433 48.49 -54.96 -79.28
N GLU A 434 48.82 -53.95 -80.08
CA GLU A 434 47.81 -53.10 -80.73
C GLU A 434 46.94 -53.87 -81.71
N GLN A 435 47.53 -54.73 -82.54
CA GLN A 435 46.78 -55.62 -83.43
C GLN A 435 45.84 -56.56 -82.65
N LEU A 436 46.29 -57.15 -81.55
CA LEU A 436 45.44 -57.99 -80.69
C LEU A 436 44.32 -57.19 -80.00
N ARG A 437 44.58 -55.93 -79.60
CA ARG A 437 43.57 -55.03 -79.03
C ARG A 437 42.52 -54.62 -80.07
N GLU A 438 42.92 -54.39 -81.31
CA GLU A 438 42.00 -54.05 -82.40
C GLU A 438 41.11 -55.26 -82.78
N VAL A 439 41.69 -56.46 -82.87
CA VAL A 439 40.93 -57.69 -83.09
C VAL A 439 39.95 -57.96 -81.93
N LEU A 440 40.36 -57.67 -80.68
CA LEU A 440 39.49 -57.78 -79.52
C LEU A 440 38.33 -56.77 -79.57
N LYS A 441 38.59 -55.53 -80.00
CA LYS A 441 37.55 -54.50 -80.20
C LYS A 441 36.53 -54.95 -81.24
N GLN A 442 36.99 -55.42 -82.41
CA GLN A 442 36.11 -55.94 -83.46
C GLN A 442 35.30 -57.16 -82.99
N ARG A 443 35.87 -58.06 -82.18
CA ARG A 443 35.12 -59.20 -81.60
C ARG A 443 34.10 -58.77 -80.55
N LYS A 444 34.38 -57.73 -79.73
CA LYS A 444 33.42 -57.17 -78.78
C LYS A 444 32.25 -56.47 -79.48
N GLU A 445 32.50 -55.77 -80.58
CA GLU A 445 31.46 -55.18 -81.43
C GLU A 445 30.59 -56.27 -82.09
N ARG A 446 31.20 -57.32 -82.65
CA ARG A 446 30.45 -58.49 -83.18
C ARG A 446 29.62 -59.19 -82.12
N ARG A 447 30.13 -59.31 -80.87
CA ARG A 447 29.36 -59.84 -79.74
C ARG A 447 28.12 -59.00 -79.41
N GLN A 448 28.26 -57.67 -79.42
CA GLN A 448 27.14 -56.76 -79.19
C GLN A 448 26.09 -56.86 -80.31
N ALA A 449 26.52 -56.99 -81.57
CA ALA A 449 25.63 -57.21 -82.70
C ALA A 449 24.83 -58.52 -82.57
N ILE A 450 25.49 -59.63 -82.21
CA ILE A 450 24.80 -60.93 -81.98
C ILE A 450 23.86 -60.86 -80.76
N LYS A 451 24.23 -60.15 -79.69
CA LYS A 451 23.30 -59.92 -78.57
C LYS A 451 22.06 -59.16 -79.01
N ALA A 452 22.22 -58.11 -79.82
CA ALA A 452 21.10 -57.33 -80.35
C ALA A 452 20.19 -58.19 -81.25
N GLN A 453 20.77 -59.06 -82.08
CA GLN A 453 20.02 -60.03 -82.90
C GLN A 453 19.31 -61.10 -82.07
N LEU A 454 19.92 -61.62 -80.99
CA LEU A 454 19.24 -62.52 -80.05
C LEU A 454 18.08 -61.83 -79.33
N GLU A 455 18.21 -60.56 -79.00
CA GLU A 455 17.15 -59.79 -78.35
C GLU A 455 15.99 -59.50 -79.31
N SER A 456 16.27 -59.22 -80.59
CA SER A 456 15.23 -59.07 -81.61
C SER A 456 14.51 -60.39 -81.90
N LEU A 457 15.24 -61.51 -81.97
CA LEU A 457 14.66 -62.85 -82.14
C LEU A 457 13.82 -63.28 -80.92
N ARG A 458 14.24 -62.93 -79.69
CA ARG A 458 13.43 -63.14 -78.48
C ARG A 458 12.16 -62.30 -78.48
N LYS A 459 12.24 -61.02 -78.91
CA LYS A 459 11.07 -60.15 -79.04
C LYS A 459 10.09 -60.67 -80.10
N ALA A 460 10.60 -61.15 -81.24
CA ALA A 460 9.77 -61.76 -82.29
C ALA A 460 9.13 -63.09 -81.84
N GLY A 461 9.86 -63.91 -81.07
CA GLY A 461 9.32 -65.14 -80.48
C GLY A 461 8.22 -64.90 -79.43
N GLY A 462 8.25 -63.75 -78.73
CA GLY A 462 7.23 -63.37 -77.76
C GLY A 462 5.89 -62.92 -78.35
N VAL A 463 5.85 -62.56 -79.64
CA VAL A 463 4.63 -62.08 -80.33
C VAL A 463 3.92 -63.22 -81.09
N SER A 464 4.63 -64.31 -81.40
CA SER A 464 4.09 -65.45 -82.16
C SER A 464 3.62 -66.60 -81.25
N GLY A 465 2.65 -66.35 -80.38
CA GLY A 465 2.09 -67.36 -79.45
C GLY A 465 1.06 -68.32 -80.05
N LEU A 466 0.72 -68.21 -81.34
CA LEU A 466 -0.40 -68.94 -81.96
C LEU A 466 -0.01 -69.86 -83.11
N ASP A 467 1.27 -69.94 -83.49
CA ASP A 467 1.74 -70.72 -84.65
C ASP A 467 2.97 -71.57 -84.25
N PHE A 468 2.74 -72.85 -83.94
CA PHE A 468 3.74 -73.75 -83.34
C PHE A 468 4.97 -73.97 -84.23
N GLU A 469 4.78 -74.04 -85.55
CA GLU A 469 5.87 -74.28 -86.51
C GLU A 469 6.82 -73.06 -86.60
N LYS A 470 6.25 -71.84 -86.57
CA LYS A 470 7.04 -70.60 -86.49
C LYS A 470 7.74 -70.43 -85.14
N ALA A 471 7.11 -70.85 -84.04
CA ALA A 471 7.72 -70.83 -82.72
C ALA A 471 8.90 -71.80 -82.60
N MET A 472 8.81 -72.97 -83.23
CA MET A 472 9.89 -73.97 -83.27
C MET A 472 11.09 -73.47 -84.10
N ASN A 473 10.85 -72.92 -85.30
CA ASN A 473 11.90 -72.32 -86.13
C ASN A 473 12.59 -71.12 -85.44
N ASN A 474 11.84 -70.26 -84.75
CA ASN A 474 12.42 -69.16 -83.97
C ASN A 474 13.26 -69.67 -82.80
N ASN A 475 12.85 -70.76 -82.13
CA ASN A 475 13.64 -71.37 -81.07
C ASN A 475 14.93 -72.03 -81.58
N GLU A 476 14.91 -72.64 -82.76
CA GLU A 476 16.13 -73.16 -83.41
C GLU A 476 17.10 -72.03 -83.78
N LEU A 477 16.59 -70.92 -84.34
CA LEU A 477 17.40 -69.74 -84.64
C LEU A 477 18.00 -69.10 -83.37
N ILE A 478 17.22 -69.05 -82.27
CA ILE A 478 17.72 -68.60 -80.97
C ILE A 478 18.81 -69.53 -80.43
N LYS A 479 18.70 -70.86 -80.62
CA LYS A 479 19.74 -71.81 -80.23
C LYS A 479 21.01 -71.61 -81.06
N SER A 480 20.91 -71.49 -82.39
CA SER A 480 22.08 -71.27 -83.24
C SER A 480 22.80 -69.95 -82.95
N GLU A 481 22.04 -68.88 -82.65
CA GLU A 481 22.65 -67.59 -82.30
C GLU A 481 23.23 -67.57 -80.88
N LYS A 482 22.68 -68.37 -79.95
CA LYS A 482 23.32 -68.60 -78.64
C LYS A 482 24.64 -69.34 -78.79
N GLU A 483 24.71 -70.38 -79.61
CA GLU A 483 25.96 -71.10 -79.90
C GLU A 483 27.00 -70.20 -80.58
N ARG A 484 26.58 -69.32 -81.50
CA ARG A 484 27.46 -68.30 -82.09
C ARG A 484 27.99 -67.32 -81.05
N LEU A 485 27.12 -66.85 -80.15
CA LEU A 485 27.53 -65.96 -79.06
C LEU A 485 28.54 -66.65 -78.12
N GLU A 486 28.36 -67.93 -77.83
CA GLU A 486 29.26 -68.70 -76.98
C GLU A 486 30.63 -68.89 -77.62
N LYS A 487 30.68 -69.20 -78.92
CA LYS A 487 31.94 -69.26 -79.70
C LYS A 487 32.67 -67.92 -79.73
N ILE A 488 31.96 -66.80 -79.87
CA ILE A 488 32.58 -65.46 -79.81
C ILE A 488 33.06 -65.15 -78.40
N ASN A 489 32.33 -65.53 -77.35
CA ASN A 489 32.78 -65.32 -75.96
C ASN A 489 34.05 -66.10 -75.66
N GLN A 490 34.13 -67.37 -76.07
CA GLN A 490 35.33 -68.19 -75.94
C GLN A 490 36.50 -67.57 -76.73
N GLY A 491 36.24 -67.12 -77.96
CA GLY A 491 37.22 -66.42 -78.77
C GLY A 491 37.66 -65.05 -78.23
N ILE A 492 36.85 -64.37 -77.41
CA ILE A 492 37.26 -63.15 -76.70
C ILE A 492 38.14 -63.52 -75.51
N GLN A 493 37.77 -64.54 -74.74
CA GLN A 493 38.57 -65.02 -73.60
C GLN A 493 39.94 -65.53 -74.06
N GLU A 494 40.05 -66.21 -75.19
CA GLU A 494 41.33 -66.65 -75.76
C GLU A 494 42.24 -65.48 -76.15
N ILE A 495 41.68 -64.40 -76.70
CA ILE A 495 42.46 -63.21 -77.06
C ILE A 495 42.84 -62.41 -75.81
N GLU A 496 41.94 -62.27 -74.85
CA GLU A 496 42.25 -61.66 -73.54
C GLU A 496 43.35 -62.44 -72.82
N ASN A 497 43.29 -63.77 -72.82
CA ASN A 497 44.32 -64.63 -72.26
C ASN A 497 45.65 -64.53 -73.02
N LYS A 498 45.63 -64.41 -74.35
CA LYS A 498 46.85 -64.17 -75.15
C LYS A 498 47.46 -62.80 -74.85
N ILE A 499 46.66 -61.74 -74.72
CA ILE A 499 47.15 -60.40 -74.31
C ILE A 499 47.80 -60.49 -72.91
N VAL A 500 47.15 -61.17 -71.96
CA VAL A 500 47.71 -61.37 -70.61
C VAL A 500 48.99 -62.23 -70.64
N GLN A 501 49.07 -63.25 -71.50
CA GLN A 501 50.28 -64.06 -71.67
C GLN A 501 51.43 -63.28 -72.32
N PHE A 502 51.15 -62.37 -73.27
CA PHE A 502 52.15 -61.46 -73.83
C PHE A 502 52.60 -60.43 -72.79
N GLN A 503 51.69 -59.93 -71.94
CA GLN A 503 52.04 -59.06 -70.81
C GLN A 503 52.81 -59.78 -69.69
N LYS A 504 52.63 -61.10 -69.55
CA LYS A 504 53.34 -61.96 -68.58
C LYS A 504 54.62 -62.62 -69.11
N LYS A 505 54.89 -62.58 -70.43
CA LYS A 505 56.21 -62.92 -70.98
C LYS A 505 57.14 -61.70 -70.87
N LYS A 506 57.31 -61.24 -69.64
CA LYS A 506 58.47 -60.52 -69.12
C LYS A 506 58.59 -60.87 -67.65
#